data_AF-A0A418T5Y7-F1
#
_entry.id   AF-A0A418T5Y7-F1
#
_cell.length_a   1.000
_cell.length_b   1.000
_cell.length_c   1.000
_cell.angle_alpha   90.00
_cell.angle_beta   90.00
_cell.angle_gamma   90.00
#
_symmetry.space_group_name_H-M   'P 1'
#
loop_
_entity.id
_entity.type
_entity.pdbx_description
1 polymer ?
#
loop_
_entity_poly.entity_id
_entity_poly.type
_entity_poly.pdbx_seq_one_letter_code
_entity_poly.pdbx_strand_id
1 'polypeptide(L)'
;MTKAAHRAIGTKLQMGLNFISDLSSISSPSVTREEIDVTTLDSEDEYREFIGGFKDAGEVSVSGFFVPTNVGQAAMYAALETGDVQQFQIIYPARLGASWSFEGIITNYNVTAELEGALEFEATIRVSGKPSLNMTPSTGLTALSLSGAGGALAPAFAADKNFYTFAGVTAATITATATAASHALKLFVDGVFVQALTSGTASNAIALATGQSKRLTIVAQQEGKTQVAYEIIAVRT
;
A
#
# COMPACT_ATOMS: atom_id res chain seq x y z
N MET A 1 22.21 -5.57 24.19
CA MET A 1 20.81 -5.26 23.82
C MET A 1 20.82 -4.05 22.91
N THR A 2 20.80 -4.26 21.60
CA THR A 2 20.85 -3.16 20.63
C THR A 2 19.50 -2.44 20.67
N LYS A 3 19.51 -1.17 21.06
CA LYS A 3 18.32 -0.33 21.20
C LYS A 3 17.54 -0.29 19.88
N ALA A 4 16.42 -1.01 19.79
CA ALA A 4 15.57 -1.07 18.59
C ALA A 4 14.69 0.20 18.41
N ALA A 5 15.10 1.35 18.97
CA ALA A 5 14.41 2.61 18.79
C ALA A 5 14.81 3.21 17.43
N HIS A 6 14.08 2.85 16.39
CA HIS A 6 14.29 3.38 15.04
C HIS A 6 13.27 4.48 14.74
N ARG A 7 13.73 5.54 14.05
CA ARG A 7 12.86 6.63 13.59
C ARG A 7 11.74 6.08 12.70
N ALA A 8 10.47 6.32 13.04
CA ALA A 8 9.29 5.89 12.25
C ALA A 8 9.15 6.63 10.90
N ILE A 9 10.03 7.61 10.65
CA ILE A 9 10.09 8.39 9.41
C ILE A 9 10.26 7.46 8.21
N GLY A 10 9.32 7.57 7.26
CA GLY A 10 9.24 6.78 6.03
C GLY A 10 8.18 5.67 6.04
N THR A 11 7.38 5.55 7.11
CA THR A 11 6.21 4.66 7.13
C THR A 11 5.14 5.20 6.20
N LYS A 12 4.63 4.36 5.29
CA LYS A 12 3.58 4.73 4.34
C LYS A 12 2.37 3.83 4.56
N LEU A 13 1.18 4.42 4.54
CA LEU A 13 -0.07 3.66 4.46
C LEU A 13 -0.59 3.73 3.03
N GLN A 14 -1.00 2.60 2.50
CA GLN A 14 -1.78 2.54 1.27
C GLN A 14 -3.12 1.87 1.52
N MET A 15 -4.17 2.41 0.91
CA MET A 15 -5.48 1.78 0.81
C MET A 15 -5.69 1.33 -0.62
N GLY A 16 -5.91 0.04 -0.80
CA GLY A 16 -5.63 -0.69 -2.01
C GLY A 16 -4.19 -0.40 -2.40
N LEU A 17 -4.02 0.52 -3.35
CA LEU A 17 -2.74 0.91 -3.94
C LEU A 17 -2.59 2.45 -4.04
N ASN A 18 -3.51 3.20 -3.40
CA ASN A 18 -3.39 4.64 -3.24
C ASN A 18 -2.61 4.95 -1.96
N PHE A 19 -1.46 5.60 -2.10
CA PHE A 19 -0.73 6.11 -0.94
C PHE A 19 -1.49 7.27 -0.31
N ILE A 20 -1.73 7.15 0.98
CA ILE A 20 -2.22 8.25 1.79
C ILE A 20 -0.98 9.07 2.15
N SER A 21 -0.89 10.27 1.59
CA SER A 21 0.24 11.17 1.77
C SER A 21 0.09 12.00 3.04
N ASP A 22 1.22 12.56 3.49
CA ASP A 22 1.28 13.55 4.56
C ASP A 22 0.74 13.05 5.90
N LEU A 23 1.03 11.79 6.20
CA LEU A 23 0.73 11.13 7.47
C LEU A 23 1.71 11.58 8.56
N SER A 24 1.17 12.04 9.67
CA SER A 24 1.92 12.37 10.88
C SER A 24 1.99 11.18 11.84
N SER A 25 0.94 10.34 11.87
CA SER A 25 0.86 9.16 12.72
C SER A 25 0.08 8.02 12.06
N ILE A 26 0.55 6.79 12.30
CA ILE A 26 -0.11 5.55 11.87
C ILE A 26 0.02 4.57 13.05
N SER A 27 -1.11 4.09 13.57
CA SER A 27 -1.10 3.00 14.56
C SER A 27 -0.95 1.63 13.86
N SER A 28 -0.56 0.60 14.62
CA SER A 28 -0.56 -0.78 14.13
C SER A 28 -1.85 -1.49 14.55
N PRO A 29 -2.31 -2.52 13.81
CA PRO A 29 -3.41 -3.37 14.25
C PRO A 29 -3.15 -3.94 15.65
N SER A 30 -4.08 -3.72 16.59
CA SER A 30 -4.01 -4.29 17.94
C SER A 30 -4.83 -5.59 17.99
N VAL A 31 -4.20 -6.71 17.67
CA VAL A 31 -4.89 -8.01 17.69
C VAL A 31 -5.13 -8.43 19.15
N THR A 32 -6.39 -8.43 19.56
CA THR A 32 -6.86 -8.96 20.84
C THR A 32 -7.57 -10.29 20.62
N ARG A 33 -7.63 -11.11 21.67
CA ARG A 33 -8.30 -12.41 21.62
C ARG A 33 -9.26 -12.49 22.79
N GLU A 34 -10.49 -12.89 22.53
CA GLU A 34 -11.45 -13.18 23.58
C GLU A 34 -11.03 -14.46 24.33
N GLU A 35 -11.26 -14.50 25.64
CA GLU A 35 -10.99 -15.66 26.48
C GLU A 35 -12.34 -16.28 26.89
N ILE A 36 -12.48 -17.59 26.69
CA ILE A 36 -13.62 -18.36 27.17
C ILE A 36 -13.14 -19.14 28.39
N ASP A 37 -13.72 -18.83 29.55
CA ASP A 37 -13.48 -19.56 30.79
C ASP A 37 -14.13 -20.94 30.70
N VAL A 38 -13.33 -21.99 30.88
CA VAL A 38 -13.75 -23.40 30.88
C VAL A 38 -13.48 -24.09 32.21
N THR A 39 -13.29 -23.31 33.28
CA THR A 39 -13.01 -23.85 34.61
C THR A 39 -14.12 -24.83 35.03
N THR A 40 -13.73 -26.05 35.38
CA THR A 40 -14.66 -27.10 35.83
C THR A 40 -14.46 -27.41 37.32
N LEU A 41 -15.36 -28.18 37.92
CA LEU A 41 -15.22 -28.66 39.29
C LEU A 41 -14.07 -29.67 39.46
N ASP A 42 -13.54 -30.22 38.36
CA ASP A 42 -12.37 -31.12 38.35
C ASP A 42 -11.03 -30.35 38.21
N SER A 43 -11.07 -29.01 38.13
CA SER A 43 -9.86 -28.18 38.09
C SER A 43 -9.25 -28.07 39.50
N GLU A 44 -8.36 -29.01 39.83
CA GLU A 44 -7.77 -29.18 41.17
C GLU A 44 -6.78 -28.09 41.58
N ASP A 45 -6.23 -27.34 40.62
CA ASP A 45 -5.11 -26.41 40.87
C ASP A 45 -5.54 -24.99 41.31
N GLU A 46 -6.84 -24.74 41.61
CA GLU A 46 -7.40 -23.41 41.97
C GLU A 46 -7.17 -22.28 40.93
N TYR A 47 -6.60 -22.59 39.77
CA TYR A 47 -6.43 -21.66 38.66
C TYR A 47 -7.59 -21.79 37.68
N ARG A 48 -8.01 -20.64 37.14
CA ARG A 48 -8.99 -20.61 36.05
C ARG A 48 -8.36 -21.15 34.77
N GLU A 49 -9.10 -22.01 34.08
CA GLU A 49 -8.71 -22.55 32.77
C GLU A 49 -9.42 -21.76 31.67
N PHE A 50 -8.68 -21.33 30.64
CA PHE A 50 -9.22 -20.54 29.54
C PHE A 50 -8.90 -21.18 28.19
N ILE A 51 -9.87 -21.20 27.27
CA ILE A 51 -9.65 -21.45 25.85
C ILE A 51 -9.73 -20.14 25.06
N GLY A 52 -8.97 -20.05 23.97
CA GLY A 52 -8.99 -18.86 23.11
C GLY A 52 -10.24 -18.82 22.23
N GLY A 53 -11.04 -17.76 22.37
CA GLY A 53 -12.17 -17.42 21.52
C GLY A 53 -11.77 -16.75 20.20
N PHE A 54 -12.69 -15.98 19.63
CA PHE A 54 -12.43 -15.24 18.39
C PHE A 54 -11.35 -14.18 18.58
N LYS A 55 -10.58 -13.93 17.52
CA LYS A 55 -9.58 -12.87 17.49
C LYS A 55 -10.22 -11.63 16.89
N ASP A 56 -10.19 -10.51 17.60
CA ASP A 56 -10.48 -9.21 17.04
C ASP A 56 -9.15 -8.60 16.59
N ALA A 57 -9.07 -8.20 15.32
CA ALA A 57 -7.88 -7.59 14.77
C ALA A 57 -7.73 -6.11 15.17
N GLY A 58 -8.73 -5.56 15.86
CA GLY A 58 -8.73 -4.22 16.43
C GLY A 58 -8.92 -3.14 15.37
N GLU A 59 -8.42 -1.94 15.67
CA GLU A 59 -8.54 -0.76 14.83
C GLU A 59 -7.17 -0.15 14.55
N VAL A 60 -7.06 0.50 13.39
CA VAL A 60 -5.90 1.27 12.95
C VAL A 60 -6.33 2.72 12.81
N SER A 61 -5.76 3.58 13.67
CA SER A 61 -5.95 5.03 13.64
C SER A 61 -4.84 5.67 12.82
N VAL A 62 -5.24 6.62 11.98
CA VAL A 62 -4.38 7.30 11.02
C VAL A 62 -4.64 8.78 11.12
N SER A 63 -3.59 9.59 11.25
CA SER A 63 -3.71 11.05 11.23
C SER A 63 -2.60 11.70 10.42
N GLY A 64 -2.89 12.89 9.90
CA GLY A 64 -1.99 13.63 9.02
C GLY A 64 -2.53 14.99 8.60
N PHE A 65 -1.96 15.54 7.53
CA PHE A 65 -2.41 16.80 6.94
C PHE A 65 -3.36 16.54 5.77
N PHE A 66 -4.47 17.27 5.72
CA PHE A 66 -5.45 17.12 4.65
C PHE A 66 -4.92 17.73 3.35
N VAL A 67 -4.92 16.93 2.29
CA VAL A 67 -4.50 17.33 0.95
C VAL A 67 -5.63 17.03 -0.02
N PRO A 68 -6.40 18.05 -0.47
CA PRO A 68 -7.60 17.84 -1.29
C PRO A 68 -7.33 17.21 -2.66
N THR A 69 -6.11 17.32 -3.17
CA THR A 69 -5.70 16.71 -4.45
C THR A 69 -5.21 15.26 -4.29
N ASN A 70 -5.17 14.73 -3.06
CA ASN A 70 -4.66 13.39 -2.82
C ASN A 70 -5.74 12.33 -3.09
N VAL A 71 -5.49 11.49 -4.10
CA VAL A 71 -6.38 10.39 -4.49
C VAL A 71 -6.59 9.35 -3.39
N GLY A 72 -5.64 9.17 -2.47
CA GLY A 72 -5.76 8.24 -1.34
C GLY A 72 -6.69 8.76 -0.26
N GLN A 73 -6.61 10.04 0.11
CA GLN A 73 -7.54 10.65 1.07
C GLN A 73 -8.96 10.70 0.50
N ALA A 74 -9.12 11.06 -0.78
CA ALA A 74 -10.42 11.01 -1.45
C ALA A 74 -11.00 9.59 -1.48
N ALA A 75 -10.16 8.57 -1.73
CA ALA A 75 -10.58 7.19 -1.69
C ALA A 75 -10.99 6.74 -0.28
N MET A 76 -10.31 7.21 0.79
CA MET A 76 -10.71 6.91 2.16
C MET A 76 -12.11 7.44 2.48
N TYR A 77 -12.41 8.66 2.05
CA TYR A 77 -13.73 9.23 2.23
C TYR A 77 -14.80 8.44 1.45
N ALA A 78 -14.53 8.08 0.20
CA ALA A 78 -15.44 7.24 -0.59
C ALA A 78 -15.65 5.84 0.02
N ALA A 79 -14.61 5.26 0.62
CA ALA A 79 -14.71 3.98 1.32
C ALA A 79 -15.54 4.07 2.61
N LEU A 80 -15.57 5.22 3.29
CA LEU A 80 -16.49 5.48 4.40
C LEU A 80 -17.95 5.50 3.93
N GLU A 81 -18.25 6.16 2.80
CA GLU A 81 -19.63 6.24 2.27
C GLU A 81 -20.16 4.90 1.75
N THR A 82 -19.29 4.09 1.12
CA THR A 82 -19.67 2.77 0.59
C THR A 82 -19.75 1.70 1.68
N GLY A 83 -18.91 1.79 2.71
CA GLY A 83 -18.80 0.77 3.75
C GLY A 83 -18.16 -0.54 3.26
N ASP A 84 -17.57 -0.54 2.07
CA ASP A 84 -16.95 -1.73 1.49
C ASP A 84 -15.62 -2.08 2.17
N VAL A 85 -15.36 -3.38 2.32
CA VAL A 85 -14.08 -3.87 2.84
C VAL A 85 -12.97 -3.53 1.85
N GLN A 86 -12.04 -2.68 2.29
CA GLN A 86 -10.86 -2.28 1.53
C GLN A 86 -9.61 -3.00 2.04
N GLN A 87 -8.69 -3.29 1.14
CA GLN A 87 -7.37 -3.81 1.49
C GLN A 87 -6.47 -2.65 1.93
N PHE A 88 -5.78 -2.78 3.06
CA PHE A 88 -4.83 -1.81 3.57
C PHE A 88 -3.45 -2.45 3.72
N GLN A 89 -2.41 -1.63 3.51
CA GLN A 89 -1.05 -2.05 3.81
C GLN A 89 -0.25 -0.90 4.45
N ILE A 90 0.32 -1.17 5.61
CA ILE A 90 1.31 -0.31 6.26
C ILE A 90 2.69 -0.81 5.86
N ILE A 91 3.44 0.01 5.14
CA ILE A 91 4.79 -0.29 4.70
C ILE A 91 5.74 0.48 5.62
N TYR A 92 6.51 -0.25 6.44
CA TYR A 92 7.54 0.36 7.26
C TYR A 92 8.78 0.73 6.41
N PRO A 93 9.64 1.64 6.90
CA PRO A 93 10.86 2.03 6.21
C PRO A 93 11.70 0.81 5.79
N ALA A 94 12.37 0.89 4.62
CA ALA A 94 13.19 -0.19 4.06
C ALA A 94 14.25 -0.76 5.04
N ARG A 95 14.65 0.04 6.02
CA ARG A 95 15.58 -0.33 7.11
C ARG A 95 15.01 -1.41 8.04
N LEU A 96 13.68 -1.43 8.20
CA LEU A 96 12.92 -2.40 8.99
C LEU A 96 12.42 -3.58 8.15
N GLY A 97 12.27 -3.40 6.83
CA GLY A 97 11.88 -4.48 5.89
C GLY A 97 10.48 -5.07 6.09
N ALA A 98 9.69 -4.52 7.02
CA ALA A 98 8.41 -5.06 7.43
C ALA A 98 7.22 -4.34 6.77
N SER A 99 6.12 -5.07 6.57
CA SER A 99 4.83 -4.48 6.24
C SER A 99 3.68 -5.24 6.88
N TRP A 100 2.65 -4.52 7.30
CA TRP A 100 1.37 -5.10 7.67
C TRP A 100 0.43 -5.06 6.48
N SER A 101 -0.21 -6.17 6.15
CA SER A 101 -1.31 -6.25 5.19
C SER A 101 -2.56 -6.71 5.90
N PHE A 102 -3.66 -5.98 5.76
CA PHE A 102 -4.92 -6.30 6.40
C PHE A 102 -6.09 -5.78 5.58
N GLU A 103 -7.27 -6.33 5.75
CA GLU A 103 -8.49 -5.81 5.16
C GLU A 103 -9.28 -5.08 6.24
N GLY A 104 -10.12 -4.12 5.87
CA GLY A 104 -10.83 -3.32 6.86
C GLY A 104 -11.83 -2.35 6.24
N ILE A 105 -12.64 -1.76 7.09
CA ILE A 105 -13.58 -0.70 6.71
C ILE A 105 -13.19 0.58 7.43
N ILE A 106 -13.45 1.73 6.80
CA ILE A 106 -13.26 3.02 7.45
C ILE A 106 -14.51 3.32 8.26
N THR A 107 -14.37 3.50 9.56
CA THR A 107 -15.48 3.77 10.49
C THR A 107 -15.59 5.24 10.85
N ASN A 108 -14.50 5.97 10.71
CA ASN A 108 -14.44 7.40 11.01
C ASN A 108 -13.52 8.11 10.00
N TYR A 109 -13.93 9.28 9.55
CA TYR A 109 -13.11 10.20 8.76
C TYR A 109 -13.48 11.63 9.16
N ASN A 110 -12.50 12.39 9.64
CA ASN A 110 -12.68 13.74 10.16
C ASN A 110 -11.59 14.67 9.59
N VAL A 111 -11.95 15.92 9.34
CA VAL A 111 -11.03 16.97 8.90
C VAL A 111 -11.22 18.17 9.84
N THR A 112 -10.14 18.57 10.50
CA THR A 112 -10.13 19.69 11.45
C THR A 112 -9.35 20.85 10.87
N ALA A 113 -9.92 22.06 11.02
CA ALA A 113 -9.32 23.31 10.60
C ALA A 113 -9.27 24.27 11.78
N GLU A 114 -8.07 24.67 12.20
CA GLU A 114 -7.88 25.68 13.26
C GLU A 114 -7.43 27.01 12.66
N LEU A 115 -7.80 28.13 13.31
CA LEU A 115 -7.55 29.49 12.80
C LEU A 115 -6.06 29.79 12.57
N GLU A 116 -5.17 29.19 13.37
CA GLU A 116 -3.72 29.35 13.30
C GLU A 116 -2.98 28.02 12.99
N GLY A 117 -3.72 26.97 12.62
CA GLY A 117 -3.20 25.62 12.41
C GLY A 117 -3.20 25.17 10.94
N ALA A 118 -2.43 24.13 10.65
CA ALA A 118 -2.54 23.43 9.36
C ALA A 118 -3.84 22.61 9.32
N LEU A 119 -4.34 22.31 8.13
CA LEU A 119 -5.52 21.48 7.96
C LEU A 119 -5.16 20.02 8.29
N GLU A 120 -5.77 19.46 9.33
CA GLU A 120 -5.49 18.11 9.82
C GLU A 120 -6.60 17.15 9.37
N PHE A 121 -6.22 15.90 9.12
CA PHE A 121 -7.17 14.82 8.88
C PHE A 121 -6.91 13.67 9.84
N GLU A 122 -7.99 13.00 10.24
CA GLU A 122 -7.97 11.79 11.05
C GLU A 122 -8.94 10.76 10.47
N ALA A 123 -8.53 9.51 10.44
CA ALA A 123 -9.35 8.40 10.02
C ALA A 123 -9.12 7.15 10.87
N THR A 124 -10.19 6.39 11.10
CA THR A 124 -10.15 5.12 11.85
C THR A 124 -10.55 3.99 10.92
N ILE A 125 -9.71 2.97 10.85
CA ILE A 125 -9.90 1.77 10.04
C ILE A 125 -10.13 0.59 10.98
N ARG A 126 -11.32 0.00 10.93
CA ARG A 126 -11.60 -1.24 11.65
C ARG A 126 -11.13 -2.43 10.83
N VAL A 127 -10.25 -3.24 11.41
CA VAL A 127 -9.64 -4.36 10.70
C VAL A 127 -10.63 -5.52 10.61
N SER A 128 -10.87 -5.99 9.39
CA SER A 128 -11.69 -7.14 9.07
C SER A 128 -10.79 -8.30 8.64
N GLY A 129 -10.91 -9.44 9.31
CA GLY A 129 -10.13 -10.64 9.01
C GLY A 129 -8.73 -10.65 9.66
N LYS A 130 -7.85 -11.49 9.12
CA LYS A 130 -6.53 -11.77 9.72
C LYS A 130 -5.47 -10.80 9.18
N PRO A 131 -4.94 -9.86 9.98
CA PRO A 131 -3.81 -9.05 9.57
C PRO A 131 -2.55 -9.93 9.45
N SER A 132 -1.74 -9.66 8.43
CA SER A 132 -0.51 -10.40 8.13
C SER A 132 0.70 -9.48 8.23
N LEU A 133 1.66 -9.82 9.10
CA LEU A 133 2.95 -9.13 9.21
C LEU A 133 3.96 -9.83 8.31
N ASN A 134 4.36 -9.16 7.23
CA ASN A 134 5.41 -9.60 6.33
C ASN A 134 6.74 -8.98 6.80
N MET A 135 7.78 -9.79 6.99
CA MET A 135 9.10 -9.33 7.43
C MET A 135 10.19 -9.46 6.36
N THR A 136 9.81 -9.95 5.17
CA THR A 136 10.72 -10.21 4.05
C THR A 136 10.28 -9.38 2.86
N PRO A 137 11.16 -8.59 2.21
CA PRO A 137 10.83 -7.88 0.98
C PRO A 137 10.67 -8.83 -0.21
N SER A 138 9.76 -8.49 -1.12
CA SER A 138 9.61 -9.16 -2.40
C SER A 138 10.89 -9.04 -3.22
N THR A 139 11.21 -10.04 -4.04
CA THR A 139 12.40 -9.99 -4.92
C THR A 139 12.25 -8.97 -6.06
N GLY A 140 11.04 -8.47 -6.30
CA GLY A 140 10.77 -7.45 -7.29
C GLY A 140 10.68 -7.99 -8.73
N LEU A 141 10.75 -7.08 -9.69
CA LEU A 141 10.80 -7.38 -11.11
C LEU A 141 12.17 -7.91 -11.52
N THR A 142 12.18 -8.79 -12.53
CA THR A 142 13.39 -9.28 -13.21
C THR A 142 13.58 -8.64 -14.59
N ALA A 143 12.54 -8.00 -15.14
CA ALA A 143 12.64 -7.13 -16.30
C ALA A 143 11.52 -6.09 -16.30
N LEU A 144 11.80 -4.92 -16.87
CA LEU A 144 10.84 -3.86 -17.16
C LEU A 144 11.17 -3.23 -18.51
N SER A 145 10.19 -3.15 -19.39
CA SER A 145 10.28 -2.40 -20.63
C SER A 145 9.00 -1.63 -20.90
N LEU A 146 9.12 -0.47 -21.52
CA LEU A 146 8.01 0.30 -22.05
C LEU A 146 8.13 0.34 -23.57
N SER A 147 6.99 0.27 -24.26
CA SER A 147 6.92 0.37 -25.71
C SER A 147 6.02 1.52 -26.14
N GLY A 148 6.44 2.20 -27.20
CA GLY A 148 5.82 3.34 -27.83
C GLY A 148 6.70 3.74 -29.02
N ALA A 149 6.16 4.45 -30.01
CA ALA A 149 7.04 5.06 -31.01
C ALA A 149 7.88 6.14 -30.32
N GLY A 150 9.20 6.08 -30.50
CA GLY A 150 10.14 6.85 -29.67
C GLY A 150 10.15 6.37 -28.21
N GLY A 151 10.92 7.05 -27.37
CA GLY A 151 11.01 6.71 -25.95
C GLY A 151 12.17 5.77 -25.63
N ALA A 152 12.94 6.13 -24.60
CA ALA A 152 13.93 5.23 -24.00
C ALA A 152 13.76 5.21 -22.49
N LEU A 153 13.83 4.02 -21.90
CA LEU A 153 13.80 3.86 -20.45
C LEU A 153 15.17 4.26 -19.89
N ALA A 154 15.19 5.27 -19.04
CA ALA A 154 16.38 5.80 -18.40
C ALA A 154 16.18 5.91 -16.88
N PRO A 155 17.09 5.33 -16.07
CA PRO A 155 18.18 4.44 -16.47
C PRO A 155 17.66 3.14 -17.13
N ALA A 156 18.54 2.38 -17.79
CA ALA A 156 18.20 1.02 -18.20
C ALA A 156 17.78 0.19 -16.97
N PHE A 157 16.90 -0.78 -17.19
CA PHE A 157 16.42 -1.61 -16.09
C PHE A 157 17.57 -2.30 -15.35
N ALA A 158 17.50 -2.22 -14.02
CA ALA A 158 18.40 -2.89 -13.10
C ALA A 158 17.61 -3.19 -11.82
N ALA A 159 17.81 -4.38 -11.24
CA ALA A 159 16.99 -4.87 -10.13
C ALA A 159 17.10 -4.04 -8.84
N ASP A 160 18.15 -3.24 -8.70
CA ASP A 160 18.40 -2.33 -7.59
C ASP A 160 17.73 -0.96 -7.76
N LYS A 161 17.06 -0.71 -8.90
CA LYS A 161 16.43 0.57 -9.22
C LYS A 161 14.91 0.46 -9.25
N ASN A 162 14.26 1.44 -8.66
CA ASN A 162 12.80 1.53 -8.56
C ASN A 162 12.24 2.81 -9.19
N PHE A 163 13.08 3.67 -9.76
CA PHE A 163 12.68 4.94 -10.38
C PHE A 163 13.26 5.04 -11.78
N TYR A 164 12.38 5.31 -12.74
CA TYR A 164 12.72 5.43 -14.15
C TYR A 164 12.00 6.60 -14.81
N THR A 165 12.54 7.00 -15.96
CA THR A 165 11.92 7.94 -16.88
C THR A 165 11.81 7.26 -18.24
N PHE A 166 10.71 7.46 -18.93
CA PHE A 166 10.51 7.01 -20.30
C PHE A 166 10.19 8.23 -21.16
N ALA A 167 11.26 8.86 -21.66
CA ALA A 167 11.21 10.17 -22.30
C ALA A 167 11.54 10.08 -23.79
N GLY A 168 11.03 11.03 -24.58
CA GLY A 168 11.18 11.07 -26.04
C GLY A 168 10.13 10.24 -26.78
N VAL A 169 9.00 9.94 -26.13
CA VAL A 169 7.87 9.25 -26.74
C VAL A 169 7.19 10.19 -27.73
N THR A 170 6.89 9.70 -28.93
CA THR A 170 6.11 10.43 -29.95
C THR A 170 4.73 9.82 -30.17
N ALA A 171 4.56 8.53 -29.85
CA ALA A 171 3.28 7.82 -29.91
C ALA A 171 2.23 8.38 -28.94
N ALA A 172 0.96 8.32 -29.36
CA ALA A 172 -0.18 8.70 -28.53
C ALA A 172 -0.55 7.68 -27.45
N THR A 173 0.01 6.47 -27.55
CA THR A 173 -0.19 5.40 -26.58
C THR A 173 1.13 4.70 -26.32
N ILE A 174 1.30 4.24 -25.09
CA ILE A 174 2.40 3.38 -24.67
C ILE A 174 1.85 2.11 -24.04
N THR A 175 2.67 1.07 -23.96
CA THR A 175 2.40 -0.12 -23.13
C THR A 175 3.58 -0.39 -22.21
N ALA A 176 3.31 -1.00 -21.07
CA ALA A 176 4.33 -1.43 -20.12
C ALA A 176 4.35 -2.96 -20.03
N THR A 177 5.54 -3.55 -20.09
CA THR A 177 5.76 -4.98 -19.91
C THR A 177 6.66 -5.18 -18.70
N ALA A 178 6.15 -5.86 -17.69
CA ALA A 178 6.89 -6.19 -16.48
C ALA A 178 6.99 -7.70 -16.32
N THR A 179 8.16 -8.18 -15.92
CA THR A 179 8.43 -9.61 -15.73
C THR A 179 8.86 -9.87 -14.30
N ALA A 180 8.22 -10.84 -13.67
CA ALA A 180 8.61 -11.38 -12.37
C ALA A 180 8.08 -12.82 -12.22
N ALA A 181 8.77 -13.67 -11.48
CA ALA A 181 8.36 -15.05 -11.22
C ALA A 181 7.55 -15.13 -9.91
N SER A 182 6.36 -15.73 -9.95
CA SER A 182 5.49 -15.90 -8.77
C SER A 182 5.12 -14.59 -8.05
N HIS A 183 4.81 -13.55 -8.82
CA HIS A 183 4.32 -12.28 -8.28
C HIS A 183 2.92 -11.98 -8.83
N ALA A 184 2.08 -11.35 -8.00
CA ALA A 184 0.98 -10.54 -8.47
C ALA A 184 1.54 -9.19 -8.93
N LEU A 185 1.29 -8.83 -10.19
CA LEU A 185 1.71 -7.55 -10.77
C LEU A 185 0.49 -6.66 -11.01
N LYS A 186 0.54 -5.41 -10.56
CA LYS A 186 -0.53 -4.43 -10.75
C LYS A 186 0.05 -3.13 -11.33
N LEU A 187 -0.64 -2.56 -12.32
CA LEU A 187 -0.28 -1.30 -12.98
C LEU A 187 -1.25 -0.19 -12.59
N PHE A 188 -0.67 0.94 -12.21
CA PHE A 188 -1.36 2.19 -11.91
C PHE A 188 -0.87 3.27 -12.86
N VAL A 189 -1.78 4.17 -13.23
CA VAL A 189 -1.46 5.37 -13.99
C VAL A 189 -2.00 6.55 -13.20
N ASP A 190 -1.11 7.48 -12.87
CA ASP A 190 -1.40 8.66 -12.05
C ASP A 190 -2.06 8.32 -10.70
N GLY A 191 -1.72 7.15 -10.15
CA GLY A 191 -2.27 6.61 -8.91
C GLY A 191 -3.53 5.75 -9.08
N VAL A 192 -4.19 5.78 -10.23
CA VAL A 192 -5.42 5.01 -10.48
C VAL A 192 -5.07 3.61 -11.00
N PHE A 193 -5.70 2.56 -10.44
CA PHE A 193 -5.55 1.20 -10.95
C PHE A 193 -6.05 1.11 -12.39
N VAL A 194 -5.20 0.63 -13.28
CA VAL A 194 -5.60 0.41 -14.69
C VAL A 194 -5.82 -1.08 -14.94
N GLN A 195 -4.91 -1.94 -14.48
CA GLN A 195 -5.02 -3.37 -14.69
C GLN A 195 -4.06 -4.20 -13.82
N ALA A 196 -4.37 -5.49 -13.69
CA ALA A 196 -3.37 -6.50 -13.36
C ALA A 196 -2.50 -6.77 -14.60
N LEU A 197 -1.20 -7.00 -14.39
CA LEU A 197 -0.28 -7.39 -15.45
C LEU A 197 -0.02 -8.89 -15.39
N THR A 198 0.03 -9.52 -16.56
CA THR A 198 0.58 -10.87 -16.71
C THR A 198 2.08 -10.74 -16.95
N SER A 199 2.87 -11.49 -16.18
CA SER A 199 4.34 -11.47 -16.27
C SER A 199 4.81 -11.66 -17.72
N GLY A 200 5.69 -10.77 -18.20
CA GLY A 200 6.24 -10.81 -19.56
C GLY A 200 5.26 -10.40 -20.67
N THR A 201 4.03 -10.00 -20.33
CA THR A 201 3.02 -9.56 -21.31
C THR A 201 2.83 -8.04 -21.24
N ALA A 202 2.61 -7.41 -22.38
CA ALA A 202 2.33 -5.98 -22.45
C ALA A 202 0.99 -5.65 -21.81
N SER A 203 0.92 -4.49 -21.15
CA SER A 203 -0.33 -3.90 -20.69
C SER A 203 -1.26 -3.55 -21.86
N ASN A 204 -2.51 -3.24 -21.55
CA ASN A 204 -3.39 -2.48 -22.43
C ASN A 204 -2.75 -1.12 -22.75
N ALA A 205 -3.21 -0.51 -23.85
CA ALA A 205 -2.73 0.78 -24.29
C ALA A 205 -3.02 1.89 -23.25
N ILE A 206 -1.98 2.63 -22.87
CA ILE A 206 -2.06 3.75 -21.95
C ILE A 206 -1.95 5.03 -22.79
N ALA A 207 -3.02 5.83 -22.80
CA ALA A 207 -3.05 7.08 -23.55
C ALA A 207 -2.09 8.12 -22.94
N LEU A 208 -1.30 8.77 -23.80
CA LEU A 208 -0.36 9.84 -23.44
C LEU A 208 -0.53 11.01 -24.42
N ALA A 209 -1.09 12.12 -23.94
CA ALA A 209 -1.32 13.31 -24.75
C ALA A 209 0.00 14.08 -24.99
N THR A 210 0.07 14.83 -26.10
CA THR A 210 1.27 15.60 -26.46
C THR A 210 1.61 16.63 -25.40
N GLY A 211 2.89 16.72 -25.02
CA GLY A 211 3.37 17.65 -23.99
C GLY A 211 2.94 17.29 -22.56
N GLN A 212 2.31 16.14 -22.35
CA GLN A 212 1.91 15.66 -21.03
C GLN A 212 2.86 14.56 -20.54
N SER A 213 2.91 14.43 -19.21
CA SER A 213 3.58 13.32 -18.53
C SER A 213 2.57 12.48 -17.76
N LYS A 214 2.84 11.18 -17.64
CA LYS A 214 2.09 10.27 -16.76
C LYS A 214 3.02 9.52 -15.84
N ARG A 215 2.59 9.35 -14.58
CA ARG A 215 3.29 8.51 -13.61
C ARG A 215 2.72 7.10 -13.66
N LEU A 216 3.48 6.16 -14.18
CA LEU A 216 3.17 4.74 -14.13
C LEU A 216 3.77 4.16 -12.86
N THR A 217 2.97 3.45 -12.07
CA THR A 217 3.45 2.70 -10.90
C THR A 217 3.16 1.22 -11.11
N ILE A 218 4.19 0.38 -11.05
CA ILE A 218 4.04 -1.07 -11.12
C ILE A 218 4.37 -1.64 -9.76
N VAL A 219 3.41 -2.34 -9.17
CA VAL A 219 3.57 -3.00 -7.87
C VAL A 219 3.78 -4.48 -8.11
N ALA A 220 4.90 -4.99 -7.60
CA ALA A 220 5.25 -6.40 -7.62
C ALA A 220 5.15 -6.98 -6.20
N GLN A 221 4.26 -7.95 -6.02
CA GLN A 221 4.01 -8.56 -4.73
C GLN A 221 4.13 -10.09 -4.80
N GLN A 222 5.08 -10.63 -4.06
CA GLN A 222 5.10 -12.04 -3.67
C GLN A 222 4.16 -12.26 -2.48
N GLU A 223 3.51 -13.42 -2.48
CA GLU A 223 2.70 -13.85 -1.34
C GLU A 223 3.55 -13.91 -0.06
N GLY A 224 3.02 -13.36 1.03
CA GLY A 224 3.72 -13.33 2.32
C GLY A 224 4.94 -12.40 2.40
N LYS A 225 5.11 -11.48 1.43
CA LYS A 225 6.25 -10.55 1.39
C LYS A 225 5.83 -9.09 1.22
N THR A 226 6.69 -8.18 1.65
CA THR A 226 6.51 -6.73 1.47
C THR A 226 6.66 -6.37 -0.01
N GLN A 227 5.65 -5.73 -0.59
CA GLN A 227 5.63 -5.37 -2.01
C GLN A 227 6.79 -4.44 -2.40
N VAL A 228 7.19 -4.49 -3.68
CA VAL A 228 8.14 -3.54 -4.27
C VAL A 228 7.41 -2.75 -5.35
N ALA A 229 7.55 -1.43 -5.32
CA ALA A 229 6.93 -0.53 -6.29
C ALA A 229 7.98 0.10 -7.20
N TYR A 230 7.69 0.12 -8.49
CA TYR A 230 8.50 0.73 -9.54
C TYR A 230 7.75 1.93 -10.10
N GLU A 231 8.38 3.10 -10.10
CA GLU A 231 7.82 4.34 -10.61
C GLU A 231 8.49 4.72 -11.93
N ILE A 232 7.67 5.00 -12.94
CA ILE A 232 8.11 5.40 -14.27
C ILE A 232 7.39 6.70 -14.65
N ILE A 233 8.15 7.76 -14.91
CA ILE A 233 7.61 8.99 -15.48
C ILE A 233 7.71 8.90 -17.00
N ALA A 234 6.57 8.66 -17.66
CA ALA A 234 6.47 8.67 -19.11
C ALA A 234 6.20 10.09 -19.62
N VAL A 235 7.02 10.57 -20.55
CA VAL A 235 6.92 11.93 -21.10
C VAL A 235 6.80 11.86 -22.61
N ARG A 236 5.73 12.45 -23.15
CA ARG A 236 5.56 12.62 -24.59
C ARG A 236 6.05 13.99 -25.02
N THR A 237 7.02 13.96 -25.94
CA THR A 237 7.59 15.14 -26.61
C THR A 237 6.78 15.49 -27.84
#